data_AF-A0A843CJS8-F1
#
_entry.id   AF-A0A843CJS8-F1
#
_cell.length_a   1.000
_cell.length_b   1.000
_cell.length_c   1.000
_cell.angle_alpha   90.00
_cell.angle_beta   90.00
_cell.angle_gamma   90.00
#
_symmetry.space_group_name_H-M   'P 1'
#
loop_
_entity.id
_entity.type
_entity.pdbx_description
1 polymer ?
#
loop_
_entity_poly.entity_id
_entity_poly.type
_entity_poly.pdbx_seq_one_letter_code
_entity_poly.pdbx_strand_id
1 'polypeptide(L)'
;HAEFDVYASEFPKSISKEINLKNKEGAIENAEKILGRVKEIFAIVAVSPRAAGLEQKKPYIFEALVSGGDIKKQFAHVKELLGKEIRIDQIFETGATIDVAAITKGKGWQGVIQRFGVKKKQHKSRKTVREVASLGPISPASVMYSVPRAGQMGFHQRTEYDKRIMVMGNTENNKIKINPDGGYKHFGLVKGDFIILKGSVPGTYRRLIKLRSQIRNAPIKITKPNILEVVV
;
A
#
# COMPACT_ATOMS: atom_id res chain seq x y z
N HIS A 1 -14.24 18.80 -3.72
CA HIS A 1 -13.05 19.51 -4.22
C HIS A 1 -12.14 19.82 -3.05
N ALA A 2 -10.82 19.92 -3.25
CA ALA A 2 -9.91 20.33 -2.19
C ALA A 2 -10.08 21.83 -1.95
N GLU A 3 -10.46 22.21 -0.73
CA GLU A 3 -10.68 23.62 -0.35
C GLU A 3 -9.36 24.32 0.00
N PHE A 4 -8.43 23.60 0.63
CA PHE A 4 -7.10 24.12 0.98
C PHE A 4 -6.07 23.00 1.10
N ASP A 5 -4.80 23.36 0.90
CA ASP A 5 -3.64 22.55 1.25
C ASP A 5 -2.75 23.34 2.21
N VAL A 6 -2.32 22.69 3.29
CA VAL A 6 -1.39 23.26 4.27
C VAL A 6 -0.25 22.29 4.47
N TYR A 7 0.97 22.81 4.34
CA TYR A 7 2.21 22.08 4.44
C TYR A 7 2.97 22.44 5.72
N ALA A 8 3.97 21.64 6.10
CA ALA A 8 4.88 22.01 7.18
C ALA A 8 5.82 23.14 6.74
N SER A 9 6.26 23.99 7.68
CA SER A 9 7.27 25.02 7.43
C SER A 9 8.64 24.40 7.17
N GLU A 10 8.98 23.36 7.93
CA GLU A 10 10.23 22.62 7.82
C GLU A 10 9.97 21.16 7.47
N PHE A 11 10.72 20.65 6.51
CA PHE A 11 10.70 19.25 6.12
C PHE A 11 12.03 18.59 6.45
N PRO A 12 12.05 17.27 6.74
CA PRO A 12 13.28 16.50 6.82
C PRO A 12 14.15 16.70 5.57
N LYS A 13 15.46 16.82 5.75
CA LYS A 13 16.43 17.06 4.66
C LYS A 13 16.35 16.04 3.52
N SER A 14 15.88 14.82 3.81
CA SER A 14 15.68 13.76 2.83
C SER A 14 14.52 14.04 1.88
N ILE A 15 13.49 14.75 2.33
CA ILE A 15 12.28 15.08 1.58
C ILE A 15 12.44 16.44 0.90
N SER A 16 12.98 17.44 1.60
CA SER A 16 13.11 18.81 1.09
C SER A 16 13.99 18.95 -0.16
N LYS A 17 14.93 18.01 -0.36
CA LYS A 17 15.77 17.96 -1.57
C LYS A 17 15.01 17.55 -2.83
N GLU A 18 14.01 16.69 -2.66
CA GLU A 18 13.29 16.09 -3.79
C GLU A 18 11.96 16.79 -4.05
N ILE A 19 11.40 17.47 -3.05
CA ILE A 19 10.11 18.16 -3.11
C ILE A 19 10.24 19.57 -2.53
N ASN A 20 9.77 20.56 -3.28
CA ASN A 20 9.71 21.95 -2.87
C ASN A 20 8.25 22.39 -2.74
N LEU A 21 7.67 22.21 -1.55
CA LEU A 21 6.31 22.66 -1.22
C LEU A 21 6.42 23.88 -0.33
N LYS A 22 5.66 24.94 -0.65
CA LYS A 22 5.61 26.18 0.11
C LYS A 22 4.18 26.54 0.42
N ASN A 23 3.94 26.97 1.65
CA ASN A 23 2.66 27.56 2.02
C ASN A 23 2.54 28.98 1.48
N LYS A 24 1.30 29.37 1.17
CA LYS A 24 0.94 30.79 1.06
C LYS A 24 0.95 31.43 2.45
N GLU A 25 1.16 32.74 2.52
CA GLU A 25 1.10 33.47 3.79
C GLU A 25 -0.25 33.27 4.49
N GLY A 26 -0.21 33.04 5.80
CA GLY A 26 -1.41 32.79 6.60
C GLY A 26 -2.19 31.52 6.27
N ALA A 27 -1.60 30.54 5.57
CA ALA A 27 -2.32 29.33 5.12
C ALA A 27 -3.05 28.59 6.25
N ILE A 28 -2.43 28.47 7.43
CA ILE A 28 -3.02 27.78 8.59
C ILE A 28 -4.26 28.54 9.09
N GLU A 29 -4.16 29.86 9.25
CA GLU A 29 -5.27 30.70 9.74
C GLU A 29 -6.43 30.75 8.74
N ASN A 30 -6.12 30.78 7.44
CA ASN A 30 -7.12 30.72 6.39
C ASN A 30 -7.84 29.36 6.37
N ALA A 31 -7.11 28.27 6.58
CA ALA A 31 -7.69 26.94 6.71
C ALA A 31 -8.64 26.86 7.93
N GLU A 32 -8.25 27.42 9.07
CA GLU A 32 -9.08 27.45 10.29
C GLU A 32 -10.44 28.15 10.08
N LYS A 33 -10.47 29.23 9.29
CA LYS A 33 -11.70 29.95 8.94
C LYS A 33 -12.64 29.12 8.06
N ILE A 34 -12.09 28.26 7.20
CA ILE A 34 -12.85 27.49 6.21
C ILE A 34 -13.35 26.15 6.76
N LEU A 35 -12.89 25.71 7.95
CA LEU A 35 -13.25 24.43 8.57
C LEU A 35 -14.76 24.13 8.63
N GLY A 36 -15.61 25.15 8.74
CA GLY A 36 -17.06 24.98 8.77
C GLY A 36 -17.67 24.43 7.47
N ARG A 37 -16.97 24.52 6.34
CA ARG A 37 -17.39 23.99 5.03
C ARG A 37 -16.73 22.66 4.68
N VAL A 38 -15.74 22.23 5.47
CA VAL A 38 -14.98 21.01 5.23
C VAL A 38 -15.80 19.82 5.71
N LYS A 39 -15.79 18.73 4.91
CA LYS A 39 -16.44 17.47 5.29
C LYS A 39 -15.44 16.46 5.87
N GLU A 40 -14.26 16.37 5.28
CA GLU A 40 -13.22 15.39 5.61
C GLU A 40 -11.85 16.05 5.53
N ILE A 41 -10.94 15.63 6.42
CA ILE A 41 -9.56 16.09 6.43
C ILE A 41 -8.66 14.92 6.05
N PHE A 42 -7.77 15.18 5.09
CA PHE A 42 -6.73 14.25 4.67
C PHE A 42 -5.36 14.78 5.08
N ALA A 43 -4.55 13.94 5.70
CA ALA A 43 -3.14 14.23 5.96
C ALA A 43 -2.31 13.81 4.75
N ILE A 44 -1.46 14.71 4.25
CA ILE A 44 -0.49 14.40 3.20
C ILE A 44 0.73 13.76 3.86
N VAL A 45 0.93 12.47 3.62
CA VAL A 45 2.01 11.68 4.21
C VAL A 45 3.11 11.45 3.17
N ALA A 46 4.35 11.65 3.59
CA ALA A 46 5.54 11.36 2.79
C ALA A 46 6.38 10.26 3.45
N VAL A 47 6.68 9.20 2.69
CA VAL A 47 7.51 8.08 3.13
C VAL A 47 8.82 8.08 2.37
N SER A 48 9.96 8.10 3.08
CA SER A 48 11.29 8.03 2.48
C SER A 48 11.72 6.57 2.27
N PRO A 49 11.93 6.09 1.03
CA PRO A 49 12.39 4.72 0.79
C PRO A 49 13.76 4.42 1.39
N ARG A 50 14.60 5.46 1.53
CA ARG A 50 15.93 5.35 2.13
C ARG A 50 15.89 4.97 3.60
N ALA A 51 14.85 5.37 4.33
CA ALA A 51 14.65 4.96 5.73
C ALA A 51 14.48 3.44 5.83
N ALA A 52 13.84 2.81 4.84
CA ALA A 52 13.69 1.36 4.72
C ALA A 52 14.92 0.65 4.10
N GLY A 53 16.04 1.36 3.89
CA GLY A 53 17.25 0.80 3.29
C GLY A 53 17.23 0.64 1.76
N LEU A 54 16.27 1.28 1.08
CA LEU A 54 16.19 1.25 -0.39
C LEU A 54 17.07 2.31 -1.04
N GLU A 55 17.54 2.03 -2.25
CA GLU A 55 18.38 2.94 -3.05
C GLU A 55 17.59 4.15 -3.60
N GLN A 56 16.26 4.05 -3.68
CA GLN A 56 15.40 5.11 -4.22
C GLN A 56 15.39 6.34 -3.31
N LYS A 57 15.71 7.51 -3.88
CA LYS A 57 15.73 8.79 -3.16
C LYS A 57 14.37 9.48 -3.11
N LYS A 58 13.63 9.45 -4.23
CA LYS A 58 12.34 10.12 -4.36
C LYS A 58 11.32 9.52 -3.38
N PRO A 59 10.73 10.34 -2.48
CA PRO A 59 9.76 9.86 -1.51
C PRO A 59 8.42 9.51 -2.17
N TYR A 60 7.66 8.64 -1.51
CA TYR A 60 6.28 8.37 -1.88
C TYR A 60 5.37 9.30 -1.10
N ILE A 61 4.52 10.05 -1.81
CA ILE A 61 3.52 10.93 -1.21
C ILE A 61 2.14 10.33 -1.45
N PHE A 62 1.30 10.33 -0.43
CA PHE A 62 -0.11 10.01 -0.57
C PHE A 62 -0.92 10.62 0.56
N GLU A 63 -2.22 10.75 0.33
CA GLU A 63 -3.18 11.21 1.32
C GLU A 63 -3.66 10.06 2.19
N ALA A 64 -3.79 10.32 3.49
CA ALA A 64 -4.40 9.43 4.47
C ALA A 64 -5.57 10.16 5.12
N LEU A 65 -6.75 9.54 5.13
CA LEU A 65 -7.92 10.09 5.82
C LEU A 65 -7.65 10.15 7.33
N VAL A 66 -7.93 11.29 7.94
CA VAL A 66 -7.91 11.45 9.40
C VAL A 66 -9.32 11.26 9.89
N SER A 67 -9.52 10.27 10.76
CA SER A 67 -10.84 9.89 11.26
C SER A 67 -10.91 10.01 12.79
N GLY A 68 -12.13 10.18 13.31
CA GLY A 68 -12.42 10.31 14.74
C GLY A 68 -12.75 11.74 15.17
N GLY A 69 -13.62 11.87 16.17
CA GLY A 69 -14.02 13.15 16.75
C GLY A 69 -14.60 14.16 15.74
N ASP A 70 -14.51 15.44 16.10
CA ASP A 70 -14.96 16.56 15.27
C ASP A 70 -13.86 17.03 14.31
N ILE A 71 -14.25 17.64 13.19
CA ILE A 71 -13.34 18.19 12.17
C ILE A 71 -12.33 19.18 12.77
N LYS A 72 -12.74 20.00 13.74
CA LYS A 72 -11.83 20.92 14.44
C LYS A 72 -10.76 20.19 15.24
N LYS A 73 -11.11 19.07 15.88
CA LYS A 73 -10.17 18.22 16.65
C LYS A 73 -9.22 17.48 15.71
N GLN A 74 -9.73 16.98 14.58
CA GLN A 74 -8.92 16.38 13.53
C GLN A 74 -7.89 17.38 12.98
N PHE A 75 -8.32 18.61 12.68
CA PHE A 75 -7.43 19.67 12.22
C PHE A 75 -6.34 19.99 13.25
N ALA A 76 -6.71 20.17 14.52
CA ALA A 76 -5.76 20.44 15.59
C ALA A 76 -4.72 19.31 15.74
N HIS A 77 -5.17 18.05 15.65
CA HIS A 77 -4.29 16.89 15.71
C HIS A 77 -3.29 16.86 14.54
N VAL A 78 -3.76 17.09 13.31
CA VAL A 78 -2.88 17.15 12.14
C VAL A 78 -1.91 18.31 12.24
N LYS A 79 -2.37 19.48 12.71
CA LYS A 79 -1.53 20.67 12.92
C LYS A 79 -0.38 20.41 13.89
N GLU A 80 -0.61 19.61 14.93
CA GLU A 80 0.45 19.23 15.88
C GLU A 80 1.47 18.24 15.28
N LEU A 81 1.01 17.36 14.40
CA LEU A 81 1.83 16.35 13.73
C LEU A 81 2.56 16.89 12.49
N LEU A 82 2.23 18.08 12.01
CA LEU A 82 2.91 18.69 10.86
C LEU A 82 4.42 18.77 11.08
N GLY A 83 5.17 18.20 10.14
CA GLY A 83 6.65 18.18 10.18
C GLY A 83 7.25 17.11 11.12
N LYS A 84 6.44 16.42 11.92
CA LYS A 84 6.89 15.34 12.81
C LYS A 84 6.83 13.97 12.10
N GLU A 85 7.67 13.05 12.55
CA GLU A 85 7.64 11.67 12.10
C GLU A 85 6.57 10.88 12.87
N ILE A 86 5.73 10.14 12.14
CA ILE A 86 4.71 9.26 12.71
C ILE A 86 5.22 7.82 12.61
N ARG A 87 5.28 7.15 13.76
CA ARG A 87 5.70 5.75 13.84
C ARG A 87 4.50 4.81 13.76
N ILE A 88 4.78 3.56 13.39
CA ILE A 88 3.73 2.57 13.12
C ILE A 88 2.94 2.15 14.36
N ASP A 89 3.60 2.16 15.52
CA ASP A 89 3.06 1.86 16.84
C ASP A 89 1.99 2.86 17.30
N GLN A 90 2.01 4.08 16.75
CA GLN A 90 0.99 5.11 16.98
C GLN A 90 -0.29 4.88 16.15
N ILE A 91 -0.20 4.11 15.07
CA ILE A 91 -1.31 3.92 14.11
C ILE A 91 -2.00 2.57 14.32
N PHE A 92 -1.23 1.49 14.49
CA PHE A 92 -1.74 0.13 14.59
C PHE A 92 -1.32 -0.54 15.89
N GLU A 93 -2.10 -1.54 16.30
CA GLU A 93 -1.81 -2.40 17.44
C GLU A 93 -1.51 -3.83 16.99
N THR A 94 -0.73 -4.57 17.79
CA THR A 94 -0.42 -5.98 17.50
C THR A 94 -1.69 -6.83 17.58
N GLY A 95 -1.90 -7.68 16.59
CA GLY A 95 -3.12 -8.47 16.46
C GLY A 95 -4.26 -7.80 15.70
N ALA A 96 -4.16 -6.50 15.38
CA ALA A 96 -5.16 -5.82 14.56
C ALA A 96 -5.21 -6.40 13.14
N THR A 97 -6.40 -6.37 12.55
CA THR A 97 -6.64 -6.75 11.15
C THR A 97 -6.63 -5.51 10.26
N ILE A 98 -5.94 -5.61 9.13
CA ILE A 98 -5.70 -4.51 8.20
C ILE A 98 -5.96 -4.95 6.76
N ASP A 99 -6.23 -3.96 5.92
CA ASP A 99 -6.29 -4.13 4.48
C ASP A 99 -4.96 -3.71 3.86
N VAL A 100 -4.52 -4.46 2.84
CA VAL A 100 -3.25 -4.23 2.16
C VAL A 100 -3.50 -3.88 0.70
N ALA A 101 -3.14 -2.67 0.30
CA ALA A 101 -3.22 -2.20 -1.08
C ALA A 101 -1.81 -2.10 -1.70
N ALA A 102 -1.58 -2.81 -2.80
CA ALA A 102 -0.29 -2.78 -3.49
C ALA A 102 -0.41 -3.07 -4.99
N ILE A 103 0.68 -2.85 -5.71
CA ILE A 103 0.80 -3.22 -7.13
C ILE A 103 1.41 -4.61 -7.25
N THR A 104 0.66 -5.52 -7.85
CA THR A 104 1.07 -6.92 -8.06
C THR A 104 2.34 -7.07 -8.91
N LYS A 105 3.03 -8.21 -8.79
CA LYS A 105 4.18 -8.55 -9.64
C LYS A 105 3.77 -8.51 -11.12
N GLY A 106 4.50 -7.74 -11.93
CA GLY A 106 4.32 -7.69 -13.38
C GLY A 106 4.83 -8.97 -14.03
N LYS A 107 4.08 -9.48 -15.02
CA LYS A 107 4.46 -10.65 -15.83
C LYS A 107 4.48 -10.34 -17.34
N GLY A 108 4.30 -9.07 -17.72
CA GLY A 108 4.29 -8.60 -19.10
C GLY A 108 3.09 -9.10 -19.91
N TRP A 109 3.27 -9.19 -21.23
CA TRP A 109 2.28 -9.75 -22.14
C TRP A 109 2.19 -11.27 -21.95
N GLN A 110 1.00 -11.77 -21.68
CA GLN A 110 0.75 -13.20 -21.46
C GLN A 110 -0.34 -13.72 -22.40
N GLY A 111 -0.14 -14.95 -22.88
CA GLY A 111 -1.12 -15.68 -23.67
C GLY A 111 -2.36 -16.04 -22.87
N VAL A 112 -3.44 -16.41 -23.57
CA VAL A 112 -4.77 -16.60 -22.99
C VAL A 112 -4.81 -17.70 -21.93
N ILE A 113 -4.02 -18.76 -22.11
CA ILE A 113 -3.92 -19.87 -21.16
C ILE A 113 -3.36 -19.38 -19.80
N GLN A 114 -2.24 -18.67 -19.81
CA GLN A 114 -1.59 -18.25 -18.56
C GLN A 114 -2.36 -17.11 -17.87
N ARG A 115 -3.01 -16.25 -18.66
CA ARG A 115 -3.74 -15.07 -18.19
C ARG A 115 -5.13 -15.40 -17.64
N PHE A 116 -5.87 -16.28 -18.31
CA PHE A 116 -7.27 -16.61 -18.00
C PHE A 116 -7.49 -18.08 -17.60
N GLY A 117 -6.47 -18.94 -17.64
CA GLY A 117 -6.63 -20.36 -17.30
C GLY A 117 -7.39 -21.18 -18.34
N VAL A 118 -7.46 -20.72 -19.60
CA VAL A 118 -8.18 -21.42 -20.68
C VAL A 118 -7.53 -22.78 -20.96
N LYS A 119 -8.35 -23.81 -21.19
CA LYS A 119 -7.89 -25.15 -21.55
C LYS A 119 -7.11 -25.14 -22.87
N LYS A 120 -5.96 -25.81 -22.90
CA LYS A 120 -5.16 -26.03 -24.11
C LYS A 120 -5.94 -26.90 -25.12
N LYS A 121 -5.83 -26.62 -26.41
CA LYS A 121 -6.40 -27.47 -27.47
C LYS A 121 -5.67 -28.82 -27.55
N GLN A 122 -6.24 -29.76 -28.31
CA GLN A 122 -5.62 -31.06 -28.58
C GLN A 122 -4.24 -30.88 -29.24
N HIS A 123 -3.29 -31.78 -28.94
CA HIS A 123 -1.93 -31.69 -29.46
C HIS A 123 -1.82 -31.70 -31.00
N LYS A 124 -2.83 -32.24 -31.70
CA LYS A 124 -2.91 -32.28 -33.18
C LYS A 124 -3.60 -31.07 -33.81
N SER A 125 -4.02 -30.07 -33.03
CA SER A 125 -4.65 -28.88 -33.60
C SER A 125 -3.66 -28.11 -34.48
N ARG A 126 -4.06 -27.81 -35.71
CA ARG A 126 -3.26 -27.04 -36.68
C ARG A 126 -3.08 -25.58 -36.23
N LYS A 127 -1.97 -24.96 -36.63
CA LYS A 127 -1.51 -23.58 -36.28
C LYS A 127 -1.05 -23.43 -34.83
N THR A 128 -1.94 -23.49 -33.85
CA THR A 128 -1.54 -23.38 -32.44
C THR A 128 -2.48 -24.11 -31.50
N VAL A 129 -1.88 -24.65 -30.45
CA VAL A 129 -2.57 -25.36 -29.37
C VAL A 129 -2.87 -24.45 -28.16
N ARG A 130 -2.27 -23.25 -28.13
CA ARG A 130 -2.28 -22.33 -26.98
C ARG A 130 -3.20 -21.12 -27.16
N GLU A 131 -4.37 -21.32 -27.77
CA GLU A 131 -5.34 -20.28 -28.06
C GLU A 131 -6.77 -20.71 -27.71
N VAL A 132 -7.70 -19.75 -27.71
CA VAL A 132 -9.14 -20.03 -27.58
C VAL A 132 -9.66 -20.64 -28.88
N ALA A 133 -10.56 -21.63 -28.79
CA ALA A 133 -11.12 -22.29 -29.98
C ALA A 133 -12.11 -21.41 -30.74
N SER A 134 -13.21 -21.02 -30.10
CA SER A 134 -14.22 -20.11 -30.66
C SER A 134 -14.18 -18.78 -29.94
N LEU A 135 -14.21 -17.68 -30.69
CA LEU A 135 -14.23 -16.33 -30.12
C LEU A 135 -15.65 -15.82 -29.84
N GLY A 136 -16.67 -16.42 -30.45
CA GLY A 136 -18.06 -15.99 -30.33
C GLY A 136 -18.96 -16.56 -31.43
N PRO A 137 -20.29 -16.38 -31.32
CA PRO A 137 -21.26 -16.73 -32.36
C PRO A 137 -21.22 -15.74 -33.54
N ILE A 138 -22.01 -16.00 -34.59
CA ILE A 138 -22.12 -15.13 -35.79
C ILE A 138 -22.81 -13.80 -35.46
N SER A 139 -23.87 -13.83 -34.64
CA SER A 139 -24.58 -12.64 -34.16
C SER A 139 -24.46 -12.57 -32.63
N PRO A 140 -23.94 -11.47 -32.05
CA PRO A 140 -23.52 -10.23 -32.70
C PRO A 140 -22.23 -10.39 -33.53
N ALA A 141 -22.11 -9.63 -34.62
CA ALA A 141 -20.94 -9.61 -35.50
C ALA A 141 -19.75 -8.83 -34.89
N SER A 142 -19.47 -9.08 -33.60
CA SER A 142 -18.40 -8.44 -32.85
C SER A 142 -17.86 -9.39 -31.79
N VAL A 143 -16.61 -9.17 -31.37
CA VAL A 143 -16.01 -9.92 -30.28
C VAL A 143 -16.47 -9.29 -28.96
N MET A 144 -17.14 -10.08 -28.12
CA MET A 144 -17.57 -9.61 -26.81
C MET A 144 -16.37 -9.36 -25.87
N TYR A 145 -16.50 -8.36 -25.00
CA TYR A 145 -15.46 -8.00 -24.02
C TYR A 145 -15.18 -9.10 -22.97
N SER A 146 -16.15 -10.00 -22.75
CA SER A 146 -16.05 -11.14 -21.83
C SER A 146 -15.14 -12.25 -22.36
N VAL A 147 -14.83 -12.25 -23.66
CA VAL A 147 -14.03 -13.30 -24.30
C VAL A 147 -12.57 -13.18 -23.84
N PRO A 148 -11.97 -14.26 -23.32
CA PRO A 148 -10.60 -14.20 -22.82
C PRO A 148 -9.62 -13.96 -23.97
N ARG A 149 -8.72 -12.99 -23.79
CA ARG A 149 -7.72 -12.59 -24.79
C ARG A 149 -6.32 -12.50 -24.20
N ALA A 150 -5.30 -12.66 -25.03
CA ALA A 150 -3.93 -12.38 -24.63
C ALA A 150 -3.78 -10.90 -24.25
N GLY A 151 -2.86 -10.60 -23.35
CA GLY A 151 -2.65 -9.22 -22.91
C GLY A 151 -1.81 -9.11 -21.66
N GLN A 152 -1.74 -7.89 -21.11
CA GLN A 152 -1.02 -7.60 -19.88
C GLN A 152 -1.53 -8.48 -18.73
N MET A 153 -0.57 -9.05 -17.99
CA MET A 153 -0.81 -9.82 -16.77
C MET A 153 0.06 -9.32 -15.64
N GLY A 154 -0.58 -9.03 -14.51
CA GLY A 154 0.08 -8.45 -13.34
C GLY A 154 0.39 -6.96 -13.54
N PHE A 155 1.07 -6.37 -12.56
CA PHE A 155 1.22 -4.91 -12.46
C PHE A 155 -0.12 -4.18 -12.30
N HIS A 156 -1.14 -4.89 -11.82
CA HIS A 156 -2.43 -4.31 -11.46
C HIS A 156 -2.42 -3.93 -9.97
N GLN A 157 -3.14 -2.87 -9.64
CA GLN A 157 -3.46 -2.52 -8.26
C GLN A 157 -4.45 -3.54 -7.68
N ARG A 158 -4.14 -4.08 -6.51
CA ARG A 158 -5.00 -5.01 -5.76
C ARG A 158 -5.02 -4.63 -4.30
N THR A 159 -6.16 -4.88 -3.68
CA THR A 159 -6.36 -4.77 -2.24
C THR A 159 -6.73 -6.14 -1.71
N GLU A 160 -5.91 -6.67 -0.80
CA GLU A 160 -6.24 -7.86 -0.03
C GLU A 160 -6.73 -7.45 1.35
N TYR A 161 -7.84 -8.04 1.77
CA TYR A 161 -8.52 -7.72 3.02
C TYR A 161 -8.07 -8.68 4.14
N ASP A 162 -8.37 -8.30 5.38
CA ASP A 162 -8.33 -9.17 6.57
C ASP A 162 -6.95 -9.77 6.88
N LYS A 163 -5.88 -9.00 6.65
CA LYS A 163 -4.52 -9.40 7.03
C LYS A 163 -4.29 -9.08 8.50
N ARG A 164 -3.92 -10.07 9.30
CA ARG A 164 -3.64 -9.87 10.72
C ARG A 164 -2.18 -9.48 10.94
N ILE A 165 -1.96 -8.44 11.74
CA ILE A 165 -0.64 -8.06 12.23
C ILE A 165 -0.21 -9.08 13.29
N MET A 166 0.87 -9.82 13.01
CA MET A 166 1.41 -10.82 13.93
C MET A 166 2.43 -10.16 14.85
N VAL A 167 3.48 -9.57 14.26
CA VAL A 167 4.57 -8.90 14.99
C VAL A 167 4.66 -7.46 14.53
N MET A 168 4.87 -6.55 15.47
CA MET A 168 5.43 -5.22 15.20
C MET A 168 6.64 -5.03 16.11
N GLY A 169 7.69 -4.45 15.55
CA GLY A 169 8.92 -4.25 16.30
C GLY A 169 9.88 -3.32 15.58
N ASN A 170 11.00 -3.08 16.23
CA ASN A 170 12.14 -2.36 15.68
C ASN A 170 13.36 -3.26 15.76
N THR A 171 14.15 -3.32 14.69
CA THR A 171 15.34 -4.16 14.59
C THR A 171 16.38 -3.87 15.69
N GLU A 172 16.46 -2.63 16.21
CA GLU A 172 17.44 -2.21 17.22
C GLU A 172 17.14 -2.79 18.61
N ASN A 173 15.88 -3.13 18.90
CA ASN A 173 15.45 -3.56 20.23
C ASN A 173 15.79 -5.02 20.55
N ASN A 174 16.45 -5.77 19.65
CA ASN A 174 16.92 -7.16 19.79
C ASN A 174 15.93 -8.21 20.34
N LYS A 175 14.64 -7.89 20.49
CA LYS A 175 13.63 -8.83 21.02
C LYS A 175 13.32 -9.97 20.07
N ILE A 176 13.45 -9.75 18.76
CA ILE A 176 13.11 -10.71 17.70
C ILE A 176 14.17 -10.63 16.60
N LYS A 177 14.85 -11.75 16.31
CA LYS A 177 15.75 -11.86 15.16
C LYS A 177 14.91 -12.00 13.89
N ILE A 178 14.74 -10.90 13.16
CA ILE A 178 13.97 -10.87 11.91
C ILE A 178 14.82 -11.08 10.65
N ASN A 179 16.12 -10.83 10.72
CA ASN A 179 17.01 -10.95 9.55
C ASN A 179 17.66 -12.35 9.54
N PRO A 180 17.53 -13.11 8.43
CA PRO A 180 18.26 -14.37 8.28
C PRO A 180 19.74 -14.09 8.08
N ASP A 181 20.57 -15.11 8.26
CA ASP A 181 22.00 -14.99 8.01
C ASP A 181 22.25 -14.69 6.52
N GLY A 182 22.91 -13.57 6.22
CA GLY A 182 23.07 -13.05 4.85
C GLY A 182 21.95 -12.14 4.34
N GLY A 183 20.86 -11.97 5.11
CA GLY A 183 19.74 -11.06 4.79
C GLY A 183 18.75 -11.60 3.75
N TYR A 184 17.68 -10.83 3.50
CA TYR A 184 16.61 -11.24 2.58
C TYR A 184 17.05 -11.13 1.12
N LYS A 185 16.79 -12.19 0.33
CA LYS A 185 17.12 -12.23 -1.11
C LYS A 185 16.50 -11.03 -1.85
N HIS A 186 17.34 -10.29 -2.57
CA HIS A 186 17.00 -9.06 -3.31
C HIS A 186 16.49 -7.88 -2.47
N PHE A 187 16.41 -7.98 -1.14
CA PHE A 187 16.06 -6.86 -0.27
C PHE A 187 17.28 -6.41 0.56
N GLY A 188 17.96 -7.35 1.22
CA GLY A 188 19.05 -7.09 2.15
C GLY A 188 18.57 -7.22 3.60
N LEU A 189 19.20 -6.46 4.50
CA LEU A 189 18.83 -6.42 5.92
C LEU A 189 17.68 -5.43 6.16
N VAL A 190 16.66 -5.86 6.89
CA VAL A 190 15.58 -5.00 7.38
C VAL A 190 16.13 -4.14 8.53
N LYS A 191 16.04 -2.82 8.40
CA LYS A 191 16.48 -1.82 9.38
C LYS A 191 15.27 -1.00 9.86
N GLY A 192 15.27 -0.59 11.13
CA GLY A 192 14.22 0.23 11.72
C GLY A 192 12.95 -0.53 12.05
N ASP A 193 11.80 0.13 11.91
CA ASP A 193 10.48 -0.43 12.23
C ASP A 193 10.02 -1.43 11.18
N PHE A 194 9.49 -2.57 11.62
CA PHE A 194 8.99 -3.63 10.75
C PHE A 194 7.66 -4.21 11.26
N ILE A 195 6.92 -4.82 10.33
CA ILE A 195 5.66 -5.50 10.60
C ILE A 195 5.69 -6.87 9.93
N ILE A 196 5.22 -7.90 10.63
CA ILE A 196 4.97 -9.23 10.07
C ILE A 196 3.46 -9.41 9.95
N LEU A 197 2.98 -9.61 8.72
CA LEU A 197 1.58 -9.87 8.43
C LEU A 197 1.34 -11.37 8.24
N LYS A 198 0.16 -11.85 8.63
CA LYS A 198 -0.26 -13.23 8.37
C LYS A 198 -0.51 -13.44 6.87
N GLY A 199 0.21 -14.41 6.30
CA GLY A 199 -0.01 -14.89 4.93
C GLY A 199 0.73 -14.10 3.85
N SER A 200 0.33 -14.28 2.60
CA SER A 200 0.94 -13.58 1.45
C SER A 200 0.47 -12.13 1.37
N VAL A 201 1.30 -11.30 0.73
CA VAL A 201 1.01 -9.89 0.44
C VAL A 201 1.21 -9.62 -1.05
N PRO A 202 0.32 -8.85 -1.72
CA PRO A 202 0.47 -8.58 -3.14
C PRO A 202 1.70 -7.70 -3.40
N GLY A 203 2.51 -8.09 -4.39
CA GLY A 203 3.66 -7.29 -4.83
C GLY A 203 4.95 -8.09 -4.93
N THR A 204 6.05 -7.38 -5.13
CA THR A 204 7.41 -7.93 -5.12
C THR A 204 8.20 -7.30 -3.97
N TYR A 205 9.38 -7.82 -3.69
CA TYR A 205 10.37 -7.16 -2.82
C TYR A 205 10.60 -5.70 -3.27
N ARG A 206 10.99 -4.83 -2.31
CA ARG A 206 11.29 -3.40 -2.51
C ARG A 206 10.14 -2.53 -3.03
N ARG A 207 8.89 -3.01 -3.02
CA ARG A 207 7.73 -2.25 -3.51
C ARG A 207 6.98 -1.59 -2.36
N LEU A 208 6.46 -0.38 -2.60
CA LEU A 208 5.54 0.29 -1.68
C LEU A 208 4.28 -0.55 -1.49
N ILE A 209 3.93 -0.76 -0.22
CA ILE A 209 2.71 -1.42 0.21
C ILE A 209 1.97 -0.42 1.10
N LYS A 210 0.72 -0.10 0.75
CA LYS A 210 -0.13 0.79 1.53
C LYS A 210 -0.99 -0.06 2.46
N LEU A 211 -0.92 0.25 3.75
CA LEU A 211 -1.75 -0.38 4.76
C LEU A 211 -2.90 0.57 5.12
N ARG A 212 -4.07 0.00 5.40
CA ARG A 212 -5.24 0.74 5.88
C ARG A 212 -5.91 -0.08 6.97
N SER A 213 -6.58 0.61 7.89
CA SER A 213 -7.56 -0.05 8.77
C SER A 213 -8.60 -0.83 7.95
N GLN A 214 -9.06 -1.95 8.52
CA GLN A 214 -10.03 -2.82 7.87
C GLN A 214 -11.38 -2.10 7.72
N ILE A 215 -11.94 -2.11 6.51
CA ILE A 215 -13.24 -1.45 6.25
C ILE A 215 -14.44 -2.34 6.60
N ARG A 216 -14.35 -3.65 6.39
CA ARG A 216 -15.53 -4.53 6.38
C ARG A 216 -15.95 -5.00 7.77
N ASN A 217 -15.16 -5.87 8.40
CA ASN A 217 -15.51 -6.57 9.64
C ASN A 217 -14.40 -6.41 10.68
N ALA A 218 -14.18 -5.18 11.14
CA ALA A 218 -13.21 -4.92 12.20
C ALA A 218 -13.63 -5.62 13.50
N PRO A 219 -12.78 -6.48 14.10
CA PRO A 219 -13.12 -7.12 15.36
C PRO A 219 -13.20 -6.07 16.48
N ILE A 220 -14.28 -6.11 17.27
CA ILE A 220 -14.52 -5.16 18.38
C ILE A 220 -13.39 -5.23 19.43
N LYS A 221 -12.79 -6.41 19.60
CA LYS A 221 -11.67 -6.65 20.51
C LYS A 221 -10.46 -7.15 19.73
N ILE A 222 -9.34 -6.44 19.87
CA ILE A 222 -8.06 -6.84 19.31
C ILE A 222 -7.44 -7.87 20.25
N THR A 223 -7.34 -9.12 19.79
CA THR A 223 -6.64 -10.16 20.53
C THR A 223 -5.18 -10.17 20.10
N LYS A 224 -4.26 -9.95 21.03
CA LYS A 224 -2.83 -10.03 20.74
C LYS A 224 -2.42 -11.48 20.45
N PRO A 225 -1.70 -11.74 19.35
CA PRO A 225 -1.21 -13.09 19.06
C PRO A 225 -0.13 -13.48 20.07
N ASN A 226 -0.22 -14.70 20.60
CA ASN A 226 0.87 -15.28 21.38
C ASN A 226 1.88 -15.90 20.40
N ILE A 227 3.07 -15.30 20.29
CA ILE A 227 4.11 -15.71 19.36
C ILE A 227 5.18 -16.44 20.15
N LEU A 228 5.32 -17.75 19.87
CA LEU A 228 6.30 -18.59 20.56
C LEU A 228 7.69 -18.39 19.96
N GLU A 229 7.79 -18.36 18.63
CA GLU A 229 9.05 -18.26 17.92
C GLU A 229 8.82 -17.60 16.54
N VAL A 230 9.84 -16.89 16.07
CA VAL A 230 9.91 -16.36 14.69
C VAL A 230 11.07 -17.06 14.01
N VAL A 231 10.75 -17.95 13.08
CA VAL A 231 11.73 -18.64 12.23
C VAL A 231 11.85 -17.87 10.92
N VAL A 232 13.07 -17.53 10.53
CA VAL A 232 13.38 -16.69 9.35
C VAL A 232 14.16 -17.48 8.32
#